data_AF-A0A654DT19-F1
#
_entry.id   AF-A0A654DT19-F1
#
_cell.length_a   1.000
_cell.length_b   1.000
_cell.length_c   1.000
_cell.angle_alpha   90.00
_cell.angle_beta   90.00
_cell.angle_gamma   90.00
#
_symmetry.space_group_name_H-M   'P 1'
#
loop_
_entity.id
_entity.type
_entity.pdbx_description
1 polymer ?
#
loop_
_entity_poly.entity_id
_entity_poly.type
_entity_poly.pdbx_seq_one_letter_code
_entity_poly.pdbx_strand_id
1 'polypeptide(L)'
;MGCVTGKRQYDTQSQAEEALIETRGRFVFREGSGPIDVYQCDDCGYWHFTSKGTVSDLLKKADTKKQISDQQEAQFWERKFRSR
;
A
#
# COMPACT_ATOMS: atom_id res chain seq x y z
N MET A 1 18.37 -4.22 -12.70
CA MET A 1 17.50 -3.98 -13.87
C MET A 1 16.09 -3.76 -13.35
N GLY A 2 15.39 -2.72 -13.83
CA GLY A 2 14.01 -2.46 -13.40
C GLY A 2 13.00 -3.34 -14.14
N CYS A 3 11.84 -3.59 -13.54
CA CYS A 3 10.72 -4.24 -14.23
C CYS A 3 10.34 -3.44 -15.49
N VAL A 4 10.02 -4.15 -16.58
CA VAL A 4 9.55 -3.55 -17.86
C VAL A 4 8.31 -2.67 -17.68
N THR A 5 7.52 -2.93 -16.64
CA THR A 5 6.33 -2.15 -16.30
C THR A 5 6.62 -0.84 -15.58
N GLY A 6 7.87 -0.62 -15.13
CA GLY A 6 8.27 0.57 -14.37
C GLY A 6 7.66 0.67 -12.96
N LYS A 7 6.95 -0.38 -12.50
CA LYS A 7 6.32 -0.41 -11.17
C LYS A 7 7.37 -0.53 -10.06
N ARG A 8 7.02 -0.06 -8.86
CA ARG A 8 7.81 -0.31 -7.64
C ARG A 8 7.98 -1.80 -7.42
N GLN A 9 9.21 -2.20 -7.09
CA GLN A 9 9.64 -3.59 -6.91
C GLN A 9 9.99 -3.81 -5.44
N TYR A 10 9.57 -4.95 -4.91
CA TYR A 10 9.89 -5.41 -3.57
C TYR A 10 10.54 -6.80 -3.67
N ASP A 11 11.53 -7.06 -2.82
CA ASP A 11 12.32 -8.30 -2.89
C ASP A 11 11.52 -9.49 -2.36
N THR A 12 10.76 -9.26 -1.27
CA THR A 12 9.92 -10.27 -0.65
C THR A 12 8.45 -9.87 -0.61
N GLN A 13 7.58 -10.87 -0.47
CA GLN A 13 6.14 -10.65 -0.28
C GLN A 13 5.89 -9.75 0.94
N SER A 14 6.53 -10.06 2.08
CA SER A 14 6.34 -9.29 3.32
C SER A 14 6.73 -7.82 3.16
N GLN A 15 7.83 -7.52 2.46
CA GLN A 15 8.20 -6.13 2.18
C GLN A 15 7.14 -5.42 1.33
N ALA A 16 6.57 -6.11 0.34
CA ALA A 16 5.49 -5.56 -0.47
C ALA A 16 4.23 -5.32 0.39
N GLU A 17 3.88 -6.27 1.26
CA GLU A 17 2.72 -6.18 2.14
C GLU A 17 2.84 -5.05 3.16
N GLU A 18 4.01 -4.89 3.80
CA GLU A 18 4.27 -3.78 4.72
C GLU A 18 4.20 -2.43 3.98
N ALA A 19 4.81 -2.34 2.80
CA ALA A 19 4.76 -1.15 1.98
C ALA A 19 3.34 -0.84 1.46
N LEU A 20 2.50 -1.86 1.29
CA LEU A 20 1.08 -1.71 0.93
C LEU A 20 0.33 -0.98 2.05
N ILE A 21 0.50 -1.43 3.29
CA ILE A 21 -0.14 -0.86 4.48
C ILE A 21 0.32 0.59 4.66
N GLU A 22 1.63 0.84 4.62
CA GLU A 22 2.19 2.19 4.74
C GLU A 22 1.65 3.11 3.63
N THR A 23 1.59 2.63 2.39
CA THR A 23 1.07 3.41 1.26
C THR A 23 -0.40 3.79 1.49
N ARG A 24 -1.21 2.88 2.05
CA ARG A 24 -2.62 3.15 2.41
C ARG A 24 -2.77 4.14 3.57
N GLY A 25 -1.88 4.11 4.56
CA GLY A 25 -1.87 5.09 5.63
C GLY A 25 -1.43 6.48 5.16
N ARG A 26 -0.47 6.53 4.24
CA ARG A 26 0.09 7.79 3.72
C ARG A 26 -0.82 8.49 2.72
N PHE A 27 -1.54 7.75 1.89
CA PHE A 27 -2.39 8.30 0.84
C PHE A 27 -3.84 7.89 1.06
N VAL A 28 -4.74 8.88 1.10
CA VAL A 28 -6.18 8.64 1.13
C VAL A 28 -6.63 8.24 -0.27
N PHE A 29 -6.90 6.95 -0.46
CA PHE A 29 -7.49 6.43 -1.68
C PHE A 29 -9.01 6.43 -1.57
N ARG A 30 -9.71 6.73 -2.68
CA ARG A 30 -11.17 6.54 -2.75
C ARG A 30 -11.52 5.06 -2.65
N GLU A 31 -12.77 4.77 -2.29
CA GLU A 31 -13.30 3.40 -2.33
C GLU A 31 -13.09 2.78 -3.72
N GLY A 32 -12.52 1.57 -3.75
CA GLY A 32 -12.15 0.88 -4.99
C GLY A 32 -10.91 1.44 -5.71
N SER A 33 -10.17 2.38 -5.11
CA SER A 33 -8.97 2.97 -5.71
C SER A 33 -7.67 2.58 -4.98
N GLY A 34 -6.58 2.49 -5.76
CA GLY A 34 -5.25 2.16 -5.27
C GLY A 34 -5.00 0.67 -5.03
N PRO A 35 -3.77 0.31 -4.61
CA PRO A 35 -3.28 -1.07 -4.57
C PRO A 35 -3.89 -1.97 -3.47
N ILE A 36 -4.77 -2.89 -3.79
CA ILE A 36 -5.48 -3.74 -2.81
C ILE A 36 -4.74 -5.03 -2.43
N ASP A 37 -3.70 -5.40 -3.18
CA ASP A 37 -2.97 -6.65 -2.97
C ASP A 37 -1.57 -6.58 -3.59
N VAL A 38 -0.76 -7.63 -3.36
CA VAL A 38 0.60 -7.77 -3.92
C VAL A 38 0.70 -9.04 -4.77
N TYR A 39 1.47 -9.00 -5.85
CA TYR A 39 1.71 -10.16 -6.69
C TYR A 39 3.17 -10.25 -7.12
N GLN A 40 3.66 -11.46 -7.34
CA GLN A 40 4.97 -11.68 -7.94
C GLN A 40 4.88 -11.52 -9.46
N CYS A 41 5.74 -10.69 -10.04
CA CYS A 41 5.78 -10.49 -11.48
C CYS A 41 6.62 -11.58 -12.15
N ASP A 42 6.09 -12.15 -13.23
CA ASP A 42 6.75 -13.19 -14.01
C ASP A 42 7.97 -12.64 -14.78
N ASP A 43 7.87 -11.43 -15.32
CA ASP A 43 8.95 -10.81 -16.12
C ASP A 43 10.22 -10.47 -15.32
N CYS A 44 10.10 -10.04 -14.06
CA CYS A 44 11.24 -9.58 -13.26
C CYS A 44 11.46 -10.36 -11.97
N GLY A 45 10.56 -11.27 -11.58
CA GLY A 45 10.64 -12.07 -10.35
C GLY A 45 10.35 -11.32 -9.05
N TYR A 46 10.19 -9.99 -9.09
CA TYR A 46 9.94 -9.15 -7.92
C TYR A 46 8.45 -9.02 -7.59
N TRP A 47 8.17 -8.56 -6.37
CA TRP A 47 6.82 -8.28 -5.89
C TRP A 47 6.36 -6.88 -6.24
N HIS A 48 5.10 -6.77 -6.66
CA HIS A 48 4.48 -5.54 -7.11
C HIS A 48 3.09 -5.36 -6.54
N PHE A 49 2.63 -4.11 -6.51
CA PHE A 49 1.26 -3.78 -6.15
C PHE A 49 0.27 -4.07 -7.27
N THR A 50 -0.91 -4.55 -6.90
CA THR A 50 -2.07 -4.68 -7.78
C THR A 50 -3.29 -4.01 -7.17
N SER A 51 -4.06 -3.32 -8.01
CA SER A 51 -5.39 -2.78 -7.67
C SER A 51 -6.51 -3.71 -8.15
N LYS A 52 -6.16 -4.87 -8.73
CA LYS A 52 -7.09 -5.85 -9.28
C LYS A 52 -7.09 -7.10 -8.40
N GLY A 53 -8.26 -7.71 -8.22
CA GLY A 53 -8.42 -8.97 -7.51
C GLY A 53 -9.10 -8.80 -6.16
N THR A 54 -8.80 -9.75 -5.26
CA THR A 54 -9.34 -9.77 -3.91
C THR A 54 -8.46 -8.94 -2.99
N VAL A 55 -9.06 -8.16 -2.09
CA VAL A 55 -8.30 -7.44 -1.05
C VAL A 55 -7.49 -8.43 -0.22
N SER A 56 -6.20 -8.14 -0.03
CA SER A 56 -5.28 -8.96 0.74
C SER A 56 -5.85 -9.25 2.13
N ASP A 57 -5.58 -10.45 2.66
CA ASP A 57 -6.06 -10.82 3.99
C ASP A 57 -5.52 -9.85 5.06
N LEU A 58 -4.29 -9.38 4.88
CA LEU A 58 -3.67 -8.36 5.73
C LEU A 58 -4.49 -7.07 5.79
N LEU A 59 -4.95 -6.54 4.65
CA LEU A 59 -5.78 -5.33 4.64
C LEU A 59 -7.19 -5.56 5.23
N LYS A 60 -7.65 -6.81 5.33
CA LYS A 60 -8.91 -7.16 5.98
C LYS A 60 -8.80 -7.20 7.51
N LYS A 61 -7.60 -7.44 8.05
CA LYS A 61 -7.37 -7.49 9.51
C LYS A 61 -7.80 -6.18 10.16
N ALA A 62 -8.57 -6.30 11.24
CA ALA A 62 -9.08 -5.14 11.97
C ALA A 62 -7.95 -4.26 12.52
N ASP A 63 -6.87 -4.89 12.97
CA ASP A 63 -5.66 -4.22 13.45
C ASP A 63 -5.02 -3.35 12.36
N THR A 64 -4.82 -3.90 11.17
CA THR A 64 -4.27 -3.18 10.01
C THR A 64 -5.17 -2.03 9.56
N LYS A 65 -6.49 -2.22 9.56
CA LYS A 65 -7.44 -1.14 9.26
C LYS A 65 -7.34 0.00 10.27
N LYS A 66 -7.22 -0.33 11.55
CA LYS A 66 -7.04 0.66 12.62
C LYS A 66 -5.73 1.42 12.42
N GLN A 67 -4.62 0.72 12.19
CA GLN A 67 -3.32 1.31 11.91
C GLN A 67 -3.37 2.29 10.72
N ILE A 68 -4.01 1.91 9.61
CA ILE A 68 -4.18 2.78 8.43
C ILE A 68 -4.98 4.03 8.81
N SER A 69 -6.06 3.87 9.59
CA SER A 69 -6.89 4.99 10.04
C SER A 69 -6.12 5.97 10.94
N ASP A 70 -5.39 5.45 11.94
CA ASP A 70 -4.53 6.24 12.82
C ASP A 70 -3.46 7.01 12.03
N GLN A 71 -2.83 6.36 11.05
CA GLN A 71 -1.84 7.00 10.17
C GLN A 71 -2.44 8.13 9.32
N GLN A 72 -3.64 7.92 8.76
CA GLN A 72 -4.34 8.93 7.98
C GLN A 72 -4.77 10.13 8.84
N GLU A 73 -5.23 9.88 10.06
CA GLU A 73 -5.58 10.93 11.01
C GLU A 73 -4.35 11.75 11.41
N ALA A 74 -3.24 11.09 11.75
CA ALA A 74 -1.98 11.76 12.03
C ALA A 74 -1.53 12.64 10.85
N GLN A 75 -1.53 12.11 9.62
CA GLN A 75 -1.20 12.85 8.41
C GLN A 75 -2.13 14.06 8.20
N PHE A 76 -3.43 13.89 8.45
CA PHE A 76 -4.40 14.97 8.34
C PHE A 76 -4.08 16.11 9.30
N TRP A 77 -3.81 15.81 10.58
CA TRP A 77 -3.45 16.80 11.57
C TRP A 77 -2.09 17.44 11.30
N GLU A 78 -1.08 16.65 10.91
CA GLU A 78 0.22 17.16 10.49
C GLU A 78 0.07 18.16 9.35
N ARG A 79 -0.68 17.83 8.29
CA ARG A 79 -0.90 18.76 7.16
C ARG A 79 -1.68 20.00 7.59
N LYS A 80 -2.67 19.85 8.46
CA LYS A 80 -3.50 20.96 8.97
C LYS A 80 -2.68 21.94 9.82
N PHE A 81 -1.75 21.46 10.63
CA PHE A 81 -0.96 22.29 11.54
C PHE A 81 0.39 22.75 10.96
N ARG A 82 0.96 22.04 9.96
CA ARG A 82 2.22 22.44 9.29
C ARG A 82 2.08 23.64 8.35
N SER A 83 0.85 24.02 8.00
CA SER A 83 0.57 25.17 7.13
C SER A 83 0.38 26.48 7.90
N ARG A 84 0.71 26.52 9.19
CA ARG A 84 0.72 27.70 10.06
C ARG A 84 2.16 28.04 10.45
#